data_AF-A0A344W9D6-F1
#
_entry.id   AF-A0A344W9D6-F1
#
_cell.length_a   1.000
_cell.length_b   1.000
_cell.length_c   1.000
_cell.angle_alpha   90.00
_cell.angle_beta   90.00
_cell.angle_gamma   90.00
#
_symmetry.space_group_name_H-M   'P 1'
#
loop_
_entity.id
_entity.type
_entity.pdbx_description
1 polymer ?
#
loop_
_entity_poly.entity_id
_entity_poly.type
_entity_poly.pdbx_seq_one_letter_code
_entity_poly.pdbx_strand_id
1 'polypeptide(L)' 'MKKILKVIFIILLGLFALQWIVMSIFANAELEELIRQGYLEEDYTKQDVVKLCNPQTDIEREFSKGANAMFSCVTKGNW' A
#
# COMPACT_ATOMS: atom_id res chain seq x y z
N MET A 1 -16.42 6.10 35.04
CA MET A 1 -15.39 5.25 34.40
C MET A 1 -15.88 4.52 33.14
N LYS A 2 -16.93 3.68 33.17
CA LYS A 2 -17.42 2.96 31.97
C LYS A 2 -17.79 3.84 30.76
N LYS A 3 -18.39 5.01 30.98
CA LYS A 3 -18.77 5.94 29.89
C LYS A 3 -17.55 6.54 29.18
N ILE A 4 -16.54 6.96 29.94
CA ILE A 4 -15.28 7.52 29.40
C ILE A 4 -14.52 6.45 28.61
N LEU A 5 -14.43 5.22 29.15
CA LEU A 5 -13.78 4.10 28.46
C LEU A 5 -14.46 3.77 27.12
N LYS A 6 -15.79 3.81 27.06
CA LYS A 6 -16.54 3.65 25.80
C LYS A 6 -16.21 4.75 24.78
N VAL A 7 -16.13 6.00 25.21
CA VAL A 7 -15.78 7.13 24.32
C VAL A 7 -14.37 6.97 23.77
N ILE A 8 -13.40 6.64 24.64
CA ILE A 8 -12.02 6.36 24.21
C ILE A 8 -11.98 5.24 23.19
N PHE A 9 -12.72 4.15 23.43
CA PHE A 9 -12.78 3.02 22.50
C PHE A 9 -13.34 3.41 21.13
N ILE A 10 -14.39 4.23 21.08
CA ILE A 10 -14.96 4.72 19.82
C ILE A 10 -13.95 5.60 19.07
N ILE A 11 -13.24 6.48 19.79
CA ILE A 11 -12.19 7.33 19.20
C ILE A 11 -11.08 6.47 18.60
N LEU A 12 -10.62 5.45 19.32
CA LEU A 12 -9.59 4.52 18.82
C LEU A 12 -10.03 3.80 17.56
N LEU A 13 -11.28 3.34 17.48
CA LEU A 13 -11.83 2.75 16.25
C LEU A 13 -11.87 3.75 15.09
N GLY A 14 -12.26 4.99 15.37
CA GLY A 14 -12.26 6.06 14.37
C GLY A 14 -10.86 6.38 13.85
N LEU A 15 -9.87 6.49 14.74
CA LEU A 15 -8.47 6.70 14.36
C LEU A 15 -7.90 5.52 13.56
N PHE A 16 -8.26 4.30 13.93
CA PHE A 16 -7.87 3.11 13.18
C PHE A 16 -8.45 3.13 11.77
N ALA A 17 -9.74 3.44 11.61
CA ALA A 17 -10.35 3.57 10.28
C ALA A 17 -9.70 4.70 9.45
N LEU A 18 -9.41 5.85 10.08
CA LEU A 18 -8.73 6.97 9.41
C LEU A 18 -7.33 6.56 8.91
N GLN A 19 -6.59 5.78 9.70
CA GLN A 19 -5.28 5.28 9.29
C GLN A 19 -5.36 4.43 8.01
N TRP A 20 -6.36 3.55 7.88
CA TRP A 20 -6.57 2.76 6.65
C TRP A 20 -6.89 3.63 5.43
N ILE A 21 -7.71 4.67 5.61
CA ILE A 21 -8.05 5.61 4.53
C ILE A 21 -6.78 6.33 4.05
N VAL A 22 -5.99 6.85 4.99
CA VAL A 22 -4.75 7.57 4.68
C VAL A 22 -3.76 6.65 3.95
N MET A 23 -3.58 5.41 4.41
CA MET A 23 -2.72 4.43 3.73
C MET A 23 -3.19 4.15 2.30
N SER A 24 -4.50 4.05 2.07
CA SER A 24 -5.05 3.84 0.72
C SER A 24 -4.77 5.02 -0.21
N ILE A 25 -4.87 6.26 0.28
CA ILE A 25 -4.55 7.47 -0.50
C ILE A 25 -3.08 7.46 -0.93
N PHE A 26 -2.17 7.20 0.01
CA PHE A 26 -0.73 7.13 -0.31
C PHE A 26 -0.42 6.00 -1.29
N ALA A 27 -1.04 4.82 -1.13
CA ALA A 27 -0.86 3.71 -2.06
C ALA A 27 -1.31 4.05 -3.49
N ASN A 28 -2.38 4.82 -3.66
CA ASN A 28 -2.83 5.22 -5.00
C ASN A 28 -1.86 6.23 -5.64
N ALA A 29 -1.42 7.24 -4.88
CA ALA A 29 -0.43 8.22 -5.37
C ALA A 29 0.90 7.54 -5.73
N GLU A 30 1.30 6.54 -4.94
CA GLU A 30 2.49 5.74 -5.21
C GLU A 30 2.36 4.91 -6.49
N LEU A 31 1.21 4.30 -6.75
CA LEU A 31 0.97 3.56 -7.99
C LEU A 31 1.04 4.45 -9.22
N GLU A 32 0.51 5.67 -9.16
CA GLU A 32 0.64 6.64 -10.27
C GLU A 32 2.10 6.98 -10.55
N GLU A 33 2.91 7.13 -9.50
CA GLU A 33 4.33 7.38 -9.64
C GLU A 33 5.08 6.17 -10.20
N LEU A 34 4.73 4.95 -9.78
CA LEU A 34 5.31 3.71 -10.31
C LEU A 34 4.98 3.53 -11.79
N ILE A 35 3.78 3.91 -12.23
CA ILE A 35 3.42 3.96 -13.66
C ILE A 35 4.31 4.96 -14.39
N ARG A 36 4.45 6.19 -13.85
CA ARG A 36 5.28 7.24 -14.45
C ARG A 36 6.75 6.85 -14.56
N GLN A 37 7.26 6.08 -13.60
CA GLN A 37 8.64 5.58 -13.56
C GLN A 37 8.85 4.34 -14.45
N GLY A 38 7.78 3.75 -15.00
CA GLY A 38 7.85 2.57 -15.85
C GLY A 38 7.96 1.25 -15.07
N TYR A 39 7.69 1.24 -13.76
CA TYR A 39 7.61 0.01 -12.97
C TYR A 39 6.28 -0.72 -13.16
N LEU A 40 5.23 0.00 -13.57
CA LEU A 40 3.90 -0.52 -13.85
C LEU A 40 3.37 0.05 -15.18
N GLU A 41 2.53 -0.71 -15.87
CA GLU A 41 1.79 -0.23 -17.04
C GLU A 41 0.49 0.48 -16.60
N GLU A 42 -0.12 1.30 -17.46
CA GLU A 42 -1.37 2.00 -17.11
C GLU A 42 -2.53 1.03 -16.79
N ASP A 43 -2.52 -0.15 -17.41
CA ASP A 43 -3.48 -1.23 -17.21
C ASP A 43 -2.97 -2.33 -16.27
N TYR A 44 -2.00 -2.00 -15.40
CA TYR A 44 -1.43 -2.94 -14.43
C TYR A 44 -2.49 -3.73 -13.67
N THR A 45 -2.20 -5.01 -13.44
CA THR A 45 -3.03 -5.88 -12.64
C THR A 45 -2.55 -5.89 -11.19
N LYS A 46 -3.41 -6.42 -10.30
CA LYS A 46 -2.98 -6.70 -8.92
C LYS A 46 -1.75 -7.61 -8.86
N GLN A 47 -1.60 -8.54 -9.82
CA GLN A 47 -0.47 -9.46 -9.85
C GLN A 47 0.84 -8.74 -10.16
N ASP A 48 0.81 -7.66 -10.95
CA ASP A 48 2.01 -6.89 -11.27
C ASP A 48 2.53 -6.14 -10.03
N VAL A 49 1.62 -5.60 -9.22
CA VAL A 49 1.97 -5.03 -7.90
C VAL A 49 2.55 -6.12 -6.99
N VAL A 50 1.96 -7.32 -6.95
CA VAL A 50 2.49 -8.44 -6.14
C VAL A 50 3.89 -8.83 -6.59
N LYS A 51 4.16 -8.92 -7.89
CA LYS A 51 5.49 -9.23 -8.43
C LYS A 51 6.51 -8.14 -8.11
N LEU A 52 6.10 -6.87 -8.24
CA LEU A 52 6.94 -5.73 -7.90
C LEU A 52 7.35 -5.78 -6.42
N CYS A 53 6.40 -6.08 -5.54
CA CYS A 53 6.59 -6.14 -4.09
C CYS A 53 7.28 -7.42 -3.58
N ASN A 54 7.12 -8.55 -4.29
CA ASN A 54 7.65 -9.84 -3.91
C ASN A 54 8.27 -10.57 -5.12
N PRO A 55 9.40 -10.06 -5.64
CA PRO A 55 10.04 -10.60 -6.84
C PRO A 55 10.57 -12.02 -6.58
N GLN A 56 10.26 -12.95 -7.49
CA GLN A 56 10.64 -14.37 -7.36
C GLN A 56 11.93 -14.69 -8.10
N THR A 57 12.24 -13.95 -9.16
CA THR A 57 13.44 -14.13 -9.98
C THR A 57 14.48 -13.03 -9.76
N ASP A 58 15.73 -13.27 -10.13
CA ASP A 58 16.78 -12.25 -10.05
C ASP A 58 16.49 -11.07 -10.99
N ILE A 59 15.90 -11.32 -12.16
CA ILE A 59 15.50 -10.27 -13.11
C ILE A 59 14.42 -9.38 -12.49
N GLU A 60 13.38 -9.97 -11.89
CA GLU A 60 12.35 -9.21 -11.18
C GLU A 60 12.94 -8.43 -10.00
N ARG A 61 13.90 -9.02 -9.28
CA ARG A 61 14.53 -8.34 -8.14
C ARG A 61 15.35 -7.15 -8.58
N GLU A 62 16.13 -7.27 -9.66
CA GLU A 62 16.84 -6.14 -10.25
C GLU A 62 15.88 -5.08 -10.79
N PHE A 63 14.79 -5.51 -11.44
CA PHE A 63 13.76 -4.60 -11.94
C PHE A 63 13.07 -3.84 -10.79
N SER A 64 12.73 -4.48 -9.68
CA SER A 64 12.08 -3.82 -8.54
C SER A 64 13.00 -2.91 -7.73
N LYS A 65 14.32 -2.91 -7.97
CA LYS A 65 15.25 -2.08 -7.18
C LYS A 65 14.97 -0.60 -7.43
N GLY A 66 14.73 0.13 -6.34
CA GLY A 66 14.47 1.57 -6.40
C GLY A 66 13.01 1.93 -6.63
N ALA A 67 12.13 0.94 -6.85
CA ALA A 67 10.69 1.17 -6.81
C ALA A 67 10.27 1.56 -5.39
N ASN A 68 9.80 2.79 -5.22
CA ASN A 68 9.16 3.20 -3.97
C ASN A 68 7.71 2.71 -4.03
N ALA A 69 7.47 1.54 -3.45
CA ALA A 69 6.19 0.84 -3.50
C ALA A 69 5.63 0.47 -2.11
N MET A 70 6.17 1.04 -1.03
CA MET A 70 5.87 0.65 0.36
C MET A 70 4.37 0.58 0.68
N PHE A 71 3.60 1.62 0.36
CA PHE A 71 2.17 1.66 0.70
C PHE A 71 1.36 0.73 -0.19
N SER A 72 1.66 0.68 -1.49
CA SER A 72 1.04 -0.21 -2.46
C SER A 72 1.33 -1.68 -2.12
N CYS A 73 2.50 -2.03 -1.60
CA CYS A 73 2.84 -3.39 -1.18
C CYS A 73 2.01 -3.87 0.02
N VAL A 74 1.91 -3.05 1.07
CA VAL A 74 1.14 -3.37 2.28
C VAL A 74 -0.37 -3.39 2.00
N THR A 75 -0.87 -2.51 1.12
CA THR A 75 -2.31 -2.38 0.88
C THR A 75 -2.84 -3.23 -0.28
N LYS A 76 -2.01 -3.47 -1.31
CA LYS A 76 -2.42 -4.11 -2.57
C LYS A 76 -1.51 -5.28 -3.00
N GLY A 77 -0.23 -5.24 -2.65
CA GLY A 77 0.78 -6.26 -2.95
C GLY A 77 0.74 -7.50 -2.07
N ASN A 78 -0.21 -7.58 -1.14
CA ASN A 78 -0.38 -8.67 -0.17
C ASN A 78 0.89 -8.92 0.69
N TRP A 79 1.61 -7.85 1.04
CA TRP A 79 2.76 -7.91 1.95
C TRP A 79 2.35 -7.67 3.40
#